data_AF-A0A535H1P2-F1
#
_entry.id   AF-A0A535H1P2-F1
#
_cell.length_a   1.000
_cell.length_b   1.000
_cell.length_c   1.000
_cell.angle_alpha   90.00
_cell.angle_beta   90.00
_cell.angle_gamma   90.00
#
_symmetry.space_group_name_H-M   'P 1'
#
loop_
_entity.id
_entity.type
_entity.pdbx_description
1 polymer ?
#
loop_
_entity_poly.entity_id
_entity_poly.type
_entity_poly.pdbx_seq_one_letter_code
_entity_poly.pdbx_strand_id
1 'polypeptide(L)'
;MGRVSRRASTFIATLVLLLALGASPAAAGGSTLQTLINQDRATNGGLPALAWSDCLASVAMANAQRIANQGFLSHTDGPTNDLKCGVGATSAGENVAYISSGINDTQVNTMYMNSPGHRANILGTYTYVATAWVVAPNGYAYNAEEFLNAPSLVPSPPTGNTFYFAEGFTGGGFTETLSILMPNQSGSATIDFYTAAGHLPTITRSLTAGQVWVEDVNADAGPNQQVSAIVALSGPGVVERTMHFNYGNWHGSTDVVGTPLPQTEWDFAEGSTLSIFSEFLTMQNPYPAPVVVDLNYATDMGAHPVKTLTLAGLSRTTVAVYQGDLTNNPGCTASSNCGVGGGIVGVSVQVKSRGFPIVVERPFYVNGYNFGSGIIRDGHDAFGANAAATQWNFAEGNTLAGFNEYLTLQNPGGNWANVTLTYQYDLGTATRTLSLSPMSRQTVLVFDAAHHGLGTGYVGVSVQITADQPIVAERPMYMVRDFGSGPVAGAHVVVGATALSKLFGFSAASTLAGDNDYLTIQNPNGVAANISIAYYTTGGKVTKAFAVAANSRHTVLVFSNNGEGIGPNLSPLGMVVTSDQPILVEKATYGSNPASYGATDTAAYSPSSF
;
A
#
# COMPACT_ATOMS: atom_id res chain seq x y z
N MET A 1 -54.53 -24.17 65.70
CA MET A 1 -54.47 -23.88 64.25
C MET A 1 -53.02 -23.58 63.88
N GLY A 2 -52.49 -24.24 62.86
CA GLY A 2 -51.22 -23.90 62.17
C GLY A 2 -49.91 -24.28 62.89
N ARG A 3 -49.46 -25.54 62.74
CA ARG A 3 -48.08 -25.95 63.07
C ARG A 3 -47.17 -25.72 61.85
N VAL A 4 -46.11 -24.95 62.06
CA VAL A 4 -44.99 -24.75 61.16
C VAL A 4 -44.00 -25.90 61.30
N SER A 5 -43.63 -26.56 60.21
CA SER A 5 -42.36 -27.29 60.09
C SER A 5 -41.88 -27.33 58.64
N ARG A 6 -40.64 -26.87 58.43
CA ARG A 6 -39.90 -26.88 57.17
C ARG A 6 -39.75 -28.30 56.60
N ARG A 7 -39.91 -28.46 55.28
CA ARG A 7 -39.12 -29.40 54.43
C ARG A 7 -38.99 -28.86 53.00
N ALA A 8 -37.87 -29.23 52.41
CA ALA A 8 -37.28 -28.80 51.15
C ALA A 8 -38.07 -29.20 49.90
N SER A 9 -37.90 -28.41 48.83
CA SER A 9 -38.11 -28.87 47.45
C SER A 9 -37.01 -28.32 46.54
N THR A 10 -36.28 -29.26 45.97
CA THR A 10 -35.26 -29.18 44.94
C THR A 10 -35.84 -28.58 43.65
N PHE A 11 -35.22 -27.53 43.09
CA PHE A 11 -35.51 -27.07 41.74
C PHE A 11 -34.48 -27.68 40.78
N ILE A 12 -34.96 -28.60 39.93
CA ILE A 12 -34.24 -29.09 38.76
C ILE A 12 -34.41 -28.02 37.67
N ALA A 13 -33.32 -27.34 37.30
CA ALA A 13 -33.30 -26.47 36.13
C ALA A 13 -32.96 -27.32 34.90
N THR A 14 -33.96 -27.56 34.05
CA THR A 14 -33.79 -28.19 32.74
C THR A 14 -33.09 -27.20 31.82
N LEU A 15 -31.82 -27.44 31.52
CA LEU A 15 -31.05 -26.68 30.54
C LEU A 15 -31.56 -27.02 29.13
N VAL A 16 -32.37 -26.14 28.55
CA VAL A 16 -32.69 -26.18 27.12
C VAL A 16 -31.49 -25.63 26.37
N LEU A 17 -30.73 -26.51 25.73
CA LEU A 17 -29.65 -26.15 24.82
C LEU A 17 -30.26 -25.53 23.55
N LEU A 18 -30.37 -24.20 23.51
CA LEU A 18 -30.55 -23.49 22.24
C LEU A 18 -29.24 -23.62 21.46
N LEU A 19 -29.26 -24.43 20.40
CA LEU A 19 -28.26 -24.39 19.34
C LEU A 19 -28.36 -23.01 18.66
N ALA A 20 -27.47 -22.10 19.06
CA ALA A 20 -27.17 -20.92 18.25
C ALA A 20 -26.46 -21.41 16.98
N LEU A 21 -27.20 -21.41 15.87
CA LEU A 21 -26.61 -21.52 14.54
C LEU A 21 -25.74 -20.27 14.35
N GLY A 22 -24.43 -20.44 14.58
CA GLY A 22 -23.43 -19.42 14.28
C GLY A 22 -23.43 -19.14 12.78
N ALA A 23 -23.31 -17.87 12.43
CA ALA A 23 -23.07 -17.42 11.07
C ALA A 23 -21.85 -18.17 10.49
N SER A 24 -22.06 -18.87 9.39
CA SER A 24 -20.98 -19.49 8.62
C SER A 24 -20.03 -18.41 8.11
N PRO A 25 -18.71 -18.66 8.03
CA PRO A 25 -17.81 -17.78 7.32
C PRO A 25 -18.19 -17.74 5.84
N ALA A 26 -18.26 -16.54 5.25
CA ALA A 26 -18.44 -16.36 3.82
C ALA A 26 -17.30 -17.08 3.08
N ALA A 27 -17.67 -17.97 2.16
CA ALA A 27 -16.73 -18.66 1.27
C ALA A 27 -16.13 -17.67 0.26
N ALA A 28 -14.96 -18.00 -0.27
CA ALA A 28 -14.18 -17.18 -1.21
C ALA A 28 -15.03 -16.59 -2.35
N GLY A 29 -14.97 -15.25 -2.51
CA GLY A 29 -15.41 -14.52 -3.70
C GLY A 29 -16.87 -14.02 -3.73
N GLY A 30 -17.47 -13.59 -2.62
CA GLY A 30 -18.84 -13.03 -2.62
C GLY A 30 -19.25 -12.33 -1.32
N SER A 31 -20.41 -11.66 -1.29
CA SER A 31 -20.96 -10.99 -0.10
C SER A 31 -22.12 -11.76 0.56
N THR A 32 -22.41 -11.47 1.83
CA THR A 32 -23.62 -11.96 2.51
C THR A 32 -24.88 -11.54 1.76
N LEU A 33 -24.92 -10.31 1.24
CA LEU A 33 -26.05 -9.79 0.47
C LEU A 33 -26.25 -10.52 -0.86
N GLN A 34 -25.17 -10.88 -1.56
CA GLN A 34 -25.25 -11.76 -2.75
C GLN A 34 -25.91 -13.10 -2.42
N THR A 35 -25.62 -13.67 -1.25
CA THR A 35 -26.22 -14.94 -0.82
C THR A 35 -27.74 -14.79 -0.67
N LEU A 36 -28.20 -13.68 -0.09
CA LEU A 36 -29.63 -13.37 0.05
C LEU A 36 -30.31 -13.13 -1.31
N ILE A 37 -29.67 -12.36 -2.19
CA ILE A 37 -30.12 -12.14 -3.58
C ILE A 37 -30.31 -13.48 -4.30
N ASN A 38 -29.34 -14.39 -4.20
CA ASN A 38 -29.40 -15.69 -4.85
C ASN A 38 -30.48 -16.60 -4.21
N GLN A 39 -30.73 -16.47 -2.91
CA GLN A 39 -31.86 -17.15 -2.25
C GLN A 39 -33.21 -16.64 -2.76
N ASP A 40 -33.38 -15.33 -2.93
CA ASP A 40 -34.61 -14.75 -3.47
C ASP A 40 -34.84 -15.17 -4.92
N ARG A 41 -33.79 -15.18 -5.74
CA ARG A 41 -33.84 -15.65 -7.13
C ARG A 41 -34.26 -17.11 -7.24
N ALA A 42 -33.70 -17.99 -6.40
CA ALA A 42 -34.08 -19.39 -6.36
C ALA A 42 -35.56 -19.57 -5.95
N THR A 43 -36.04 -18.78 -4.98
CA THR A 43 -37.40 -18.90 -4.45
C THR A 43 -38.45 -18.28 -5.38
N ASN A 44 -38.08 -17.29 -6.20
CA ASN A 44 -38.97 -16.59 -7.12
C ASN A 44 -38.83 -17.11 -8.56
N GLY A 45 -39.17 -18.40 -8.76
CA GLY A 45 -39.23 -19.01 -10.10
C GLY A 45 -38.00 -19.81 -10.49
N GLY A 46 -37.12 -20.15 -9.53
CA GLY A 46 -35.95 -21.00 -9.80
C GLY A 46 -34.91 -20.32 -10.69
N LEU A 47 -34.77 -19.00 -10.59
CA LEU A 47 -33.83 -18.25 -11.41
C LEU A 47 -32.39 -18.63 -11.08
N PRO A 48 -31.48 -18.68 -12.07
CA PRO A 48 -30.07 -18.98 -11.84
C PRO A 48 -29.42 -18.01 -10.86
N ALA A 49 -28.50 -18.51 -10.04
CA ALA A 49 -27.69 -17.69 -9.16
C ALA A 49 -26.78 -16.74 -9.97
N LEU A 50 -26.59 -15.52 -9.46
CA LEU A 50 -25.66 -14.54 -10.00
C LEU A 50 -24.26 -14.79 -9.45
N ALA A 51 -23.28 -14.80 -10.34
CA ALA A 51 -21.87 -14.89 -9.98
C ALA A 51 -21.34 -13.53 -9.50
N TRP A 52 -20.32 -13.53 -8.64
CA TRP A 52 -19.71 -12.29 -8.16
C TRP A 52 -18.83 -11.66 -9.24
N SER A 53 -18.69 -10.34 -9.24
CA SER A 53 -17.76 -9.59 -10.08
C SER A 53 -17.01 -8.55 -9.28
N ASP A 54 -15.68 -8.67 -9.19
CA ASP A 54 -14.83 -7.70 -8.49
C ASP A 54 -14.82 -6.31 -9.17
N CYS A 55 -15.02 -6.28 -10.49
CA CYS A 55 -15.24 -5.03 -11.22
C CYS A 55 -16.54 -4.35 -10.78
N LEU A 56 -17.66 -5.09 -10.69
CA LEU A 56 -18.92 -4.56 -10.18
C LEU A 56 -18.80 -4.18 -8.69
N ALA A 57 -18.01 -4.91 -7.91
CA ALA A 57 -17.80 -4.59 -6.50
C ALA A 57 -17.11 -3.23 -6.33
N SER A 58 -16.18 -2.91 -7.24
CA SER A 58 -15.52 -1.60 -7.29
C SER A 58 -16.52 -0.50 -7.66
N VAL A 59 -17.42 -0.75 -8.63
CA VAL A 59 -18.50 0.20 -8.98
C VAL A 59 -19.45 0.39 -7.80
N ALA A 60 -19.91 -0.69 -7.17
CA ALA A 60 -20.80 -0.66 -6.02
C ALA A 60 -20.18 0.13 -4.86
N MET A 61 -18.88 -0.06 -4.58
CA MET A 61 -18.18 0.66 -3.52
C MET A 61 -18.10 2.16 -3.81
N ALA A 62 -17.70 2.52 -5.03
CA ALA A 62 -17.64 3.93 -5.45
C ALA A 62 -19.01 4.60 -5.36
N ASN A 63 -20.06 3.86 -5.73
CA ASN A 63 -21.42 4.34 -5.67
C ASN A 63 -21.91 4.51 -4.23
N ALA A 64 -21.68 3.52 -3.36
CA ALA A 64 -21.98 3.57 -1.94
C ALA A 64 -21.25 4.75 -1.25
N GLN A 65 -19.98 4.98 -1.59
CA GLN A 65 -19.20 6.11 -1.07
C GLN A 65 -19.77 7.46 -1.53
N ARG A 66 -20.16 7.57 -2.80
CA ARG A 66 -20.76 8.78 -3.36
C ARG A 66 -22.06 9.13 -2.64
N ILE A 67 -22.98 8.18 -2.50
CA ILE A 67 -24.27 8.42 -1.84
C ILE A 67 -24.11 8.70 -0.34
N ALA A 68 -23.10 8.10 0.31
CA ALA A 68 -22.75 8.40 1.69
C ALA A 68 -22.22 9.83 1.84
N ASN A 69 -21.31 10.27 0.96
CA ASN A 69 -20.72 11.60 1.00
C ASN A 69 -21.75 12.71 0.72
N GLN A 70 -22.68 12.49 -0.21
CA GLN A 70 -23.71 13.49 -0.53
C GLN A 70 -24.88 13.50 0.47
N GLY A 71 -25.08 12.43 1.23
CA GLY A 71 -26.10 12.33 2.29
C GLY A 71 -27.53 12.02 1.81
N PHE A 72 -27.74 11.75 0.53
CA PHE A 72 -29.05 11.36 -0.04
C PHE A 72 -28.90 10.28 -1.12
N LEU A 73 -29.99 9.61 -1.50
CA LEU A 73 -29.97 8.58 -2.55
C LEU A 73 -30.18 9.19 -3.94
N SER A 74 -29.34 8.80 -4.90
CA SER A 74 -29.53 9.11 -6.32
C SER A 74 -28.83 8.06 -7.17
N HIS A 75 -29.35 7.80 -8.37
CA HIS A 75 -28.66 7.03 -9.41
C HIS A 75 -27.80 7.96 -10.26
N THR A 76 -26.64 7.49 -10.74
CA THR A 76 -25.80 8.23 -11.69
C THR A 76 -25.39 7.37 -12.88
N ASP A 77 -24.15 6.92 -12.90
CA ASP A 77 -23.45 6.27 -13.98
C ASP A 77 -23.07 4.82 -13.63
N GLY A 78 -23.50 4.29 -12.48
CA GLY A 78 -23.28 2.91 -12.05
C GLY A 78 -23.62 1.90 -13.15
N PRO A 79 -24.86 1.87 -13.67
CA PRO A 79 -25.22 0.98 -14.78
C PRO A 79 -24.39 1.18 -16.05
N THR A 80 -23.91 2.41 -16.31
CA THR A 80 -23.03 2.68 -17.46
C THR A 80 -21.62 2.15 -17.23
N ASN A 81 -21.14 2.16 -15.99
CA ASN A 81 -19.86 1.60 -15.59
C ASN A 81 -19.89 0.07 -15.50
N ASP A 82 -21.01 -0.51 -15.05
CA ASP A 82 -21.22 -1.97 -15.02
C ASP A 82 -21.07 -2.62 -16.39
N LEU A 83 -21.61 -1.97 -17.44
CA LEU A 83 -21.47 -2.45 -18.81
C LEU A 83 -20.01 -2.58 -19.26
N LYS A 84 -19.08 -1.83 -18.64
CA LYS A 84 -17.64 -1.92 -18.92
C LYS A 84 -16.97 -3.11 -18.23
N CYS A 85 -17.64 -3.73 -17.25
CA CYS A 85 -17.14 -4.91 -16.53
C CYS A 85 -17.37 -6.23 -17.28
N GLY A 86 -18.11 -6.24 -18.40
CA GLY A 86 -18.43 -7.45 -19.15
C GLY A 86 -18.07 -7.36 -20.63
N VAL A 87 -17.42 -8.40 -21.16
CA VAL A 87 -17.18 -8.53 -22.60
C VAL A 87 -18.50 -8.85 -23.28
N GLY A 88 -18.98 -7.95 -24.15
CA GLY A 88 -20.27 -8.10 -24.81
C GLY A 88 -21.47 -7.92 -23.87
N ALA A 89 -21.32 -7.11 -22.83
CA ALA A 89 -22.41 -6.79 -21.91
C ALA A 89 -23.64 -6.23 -22.64
N THR A 90 -24.84 -6.70 -22.27
CA THR A 90 -26.10 -6.33 -22.93
C THR A 90 -27.02 -5.48 -22.06
N SER A 91 -26.91 -5.60 -20.73
CA SER A 91 -27.74 -4.84 -19.79
C SER A 91 -27.10 -4.78 -18.41
N ALA A 92 -27.37 -3.71 -17.68
CA ALA A 92 -26.96 -3.52 -16.28
C ALA A 92 -28.15 -3.06 -15.43
N GLY A 93 -27.98 -3.03 -14.10
CA GLY A 93 -29.00 -2.56 -13.16
C GLY A 93 -28.38 -2.18 -11.83
N GLU A 94 -29.00 -1.25 -11.11
CA GLU A 94 -28.47 -0.70 -9.87
C GLU A 94 -29.59 -0.62 -8.83
N ASN A 95 -29.30 -1.04 -7.60
CA ASN A 95 -30.11 -0.75 -6.41
C ASN A 95 -29.29 0.05 -5.41
N VAL A 96 -29.90 1.07 -4.78
CA VAL A 96 -29.25 1.85 -3.71
C VAL A 96 -30.18 2.08 -2.53
N ALA A 97 -29.62 2.05 -1.32
CA ALA A 97 -30.36 2.25 -0.08
C ALA A 97 -29.48 2.82 1.03
N TYR A 98 -30.10 3.24 2.13
CA TYR A 98 -29.39 3.49 3.38
C TYR A 98 -30.17 2.95 4.58
N ILE A 99 -29.45 2.67 5.67
CA ILE A 99 -29.98 2.21 6.96
C ILE A 99 -29.31 3.03 8.06
N SER A 100 -30.11 3.57 9.00
CA SER A 100 -29.59 4.42 10.09
C SER A 100 -28.92 3.65 11.23
N SER A 101 -29.10 2.32 11.31
CA SER A 101 -28.57 1.47 12.37
C SER A 101 -27.23 0.79 12.03
N GLY A 102 -26.53 1.24 10.99
CA GLY A 102 -25.34 0.58 10.47
C GLY A 102 -25.65 -0.54 9.47
N ILE A 103 -24.62 -1.33 9.13
CA ILE A 103 -24.69 -2.39 8.11
C ILE A 103 -25.66 -3.50 8.54
N ASN A 104 -26.64 -3.81 7.69
CA ASN A 104 -27.59 -4.89 7.92
C ASN A 104 -28.11 -5.47 6.58
N ASP A 105 -27.47 -6.53 6.10
CA ASP A 105 -27.79 -7.17 4.81
C ASP A 105 -29.21 -7.71 4.75
N THR A 106 -29.69 -8.36 5.82
CA THR A 106 -31.06 -8.93 5.84
C THR A 106 -32.12 -7.84 5.74
N GLN A 107 -31.91 -6.73 6.43
CA GLN A 107 -32.84 -5.60 6.38
C GLN A 107 -32.83 -4.93 5.01
N VAL A 108 -31.66 -4.65 4.42
CA VAL A 108 -31.60 -3.98 3.11
C VAL A 108 -32.19 -4.85 2.01
N ASN A 109 -31.90 -6.15 2.02
CA ASN A 109 -32.45 -7.11 1.07
C ASN A 109 -33.99 -7.15 1.14
N THR A 110 -34.53 -7.16 2.37
CA THR A 110 -35.98 -7.09 2.60
C THR A 110 -36.58 -5.78 2.08
N MET A 111 -35.88 -4.66 2.24
CA MET A 111 -36.31 -3.37 1.70
C MET A 111 -36.33 -3.37 0.17
N TYR A 112 -35.30 -3.90 -0.49
CA TYR A 112 -35.26 -4.01 -1.95
C TYR A 112 -36.34 -4.94 -2.48
N MET A 113 -36.52 -6.12 -1.88
CA MET A 113 -37.55 -7.08 -2.31
C MET A 113 -38.98 -6.57 -2.11
N ASN A 114 -39.22 -5.68 -1.15
CA ASN A 114 -40.51 -5.03 -0.95
C ASN A 114 -40.75 -3.82 -1.86
N SER A 115 -39.76 -3.42 -2.66
CA SER A 115 -39.85 -2.30 -3.60
C SER A 115 -39.93 -2.82 -5.03
N PRO A 116 -41.02 -2.57 -5.79
CA PRO A 116 -41.20 -3.16 -7.12
C PRO A 116 -40.04 -2.93 -8.10
N GLY A 117 -39.44 -1.74 -8.09
CA GLY A 117 -38.31 -1.40 -8.96
C GLY A 117 -37.04 -2.18 -8.58
N HIS A 118 -36.65 -2.13 -7.31
CA HIS A 118 -35.44 -2.82 -6.83
C HIS A 118 -35.56 -4.35 -6.93
N ARG A 119 -36.75 -4.87 -6.60
CA ARG A 119 -37.10 -6.29 -6.78
C ARG A 119 -36.95 -6.73 -8.24
N ALA A 120 -37.31 -5.87 -9.20
CA ALA A 120 -37.16 -6.19 -10.62
C ALA A 120 -35.70 -6.36 -11.03
N ASN A 121 -34.76 -5.60 -10.42
CA ASN A 121 -33.32 -5.80 -10.64
C ASN A 121 -32.85 -7.13 -10.06
N ILE A 122 -33.19 -7.45 -8.80
CA ILE A 122 -32.82 -8.71 -8.13
C ILE A 122 -33.30 -9.93 -8.93
N LEU A 123 -34.52 -9.88 -9.46
CA LEU A 123 -35.13 -10.95 -10.26
C LEU A 123 -34.86 -10.82 -11.77
N GLY A 124 -34.05 -9.86 -12.18
CA GLY A 124 -33.77 -9.55 -13.58
C GLY A 124 -32.92 -10.62 -14.28
N THR A 125 -32.83 -10.50 -15.60
CA THR A 125 -32.00 -11.37 -16.45
C THR A 125 -30.55 -10.89 -16.43
N TYR A 126 -29.87 -11.12 -15.31
CA TYR A 126 -28.45 -10.84 -15.11
C TYR A 126 -27.67 -12.14 -14.92
N THR A 127 -26.36 -12.08 -15.12
CA THR A 127 -25.41 -13.19 -14.90
C THR A 127 -24.46 -12.91 -13.75
N TYR A 128 -24.19 -11.63 -13.45
CA TYR A 128 -23.28 -11.20 -12.40
C TYR A 128 -23.92 -10.17 -11.47
N VAL A 129 -23.41 -10.10 -10.23
CA VAL A 129 -23.78 -9.12 -9.21
C VAL A 129 -22.58 -8.75 -8.36
N ALA A 130 -22.58 -7.56 -7.79
CA ALA A 130 -21.78 -7.25 -6.61
C ALA A 130 -22.48 -6.23 -5.71
N THR A 131 -22.05 -6.16 -4.45
CA THR A 131 -22.68 -5.29 -3.45
C THR A 131 -21.64 -4.64 -2.55
N ALA A 132 -21.84 -3.40 -2.13
CA ALA A 132 -20.94 -2.73 -1.19
C ALA A 132 -21.70 -1.91 -0.14
N TRP A 133 -21.03 -1.69 1.00
CA TRP A 133 -21.51 -0.84 2.09
C TRP A 133 -20.47 0.23 2.42
N VAL A 134 -20.95 1.44 2.73
CA VAL A 134 -20.15 2.52 3.33
C VAL A 134 -20.90 3.08 4.54
N VAL A 135 -20.23 3.17 5.69
CA VAL A 135 -20.79 3.80 6.90
C VAL A 135 -20.33 5.26 6.95
N ALA A 136 -21.27 6.19 6.86
CA ALA A 136 -21.00 7.61 6.97
C ALA A 136 -20.70 8.02 8.43
N PRO A 137 -20.02 9.16 8.66
CA PRO A 137 -19.68 9.63 10.02
C PRO A 137 -20.88 9.82 10.96
N ASN A 138 -22.08 10.00 10.42
CA ASN A 138 -23.34 10.10 11.16
C ASN A 138 -23.89 8.73 11.63
N GLY A 139 -23.18 7.63 11.35
CA GLY A 139 -23.57 6.26 11.69
C GLY A 139 -24.51 5.57 10.69
N TYR A 140 -24.92 6.27 9.62
CA TYR A 140 -25.79 5.69 8.59
C TYR A 140 -24.94 4.83 7.66
N ALA A 141 -25.43 3.64 7.33
CA ALA A 141 -24.82 2.77 6.34
C ALA A 141 -25.54 2.94 5.00
N TYR A 142 -24.80 3.20 3.94
CA TYR A 142 -25.28 3.32 2.57
C TYR A 142 -24.85 2.08 1.78
N ASN A 143 -25.77 1.53 1.00
CA ASN A 143 -25.58 0.31 0.22
C ASN A 143 -25.82 0.56 -1.26
N ALA A 144 -25.03 -0.13 -2.09
CA ALA A 144 -25.28 -0.27 -3.52
C ALA A 144 -25.21 -1.76 -3.94
N GLU A 145 -26.11 -2.18 -4.82
CA GLU A 145 -26.05 -3.45 -5.55
C GLU A 145 -25.96 -3.14 -7.05
N GLU A 146 -24.97 -3.71 -7.72
CA GLU A 146 -24.73 -3.53 -9.16
C GLU A 146 -24.93 -4.89 -9.85
N PHE A 147 -25.65 -4.90 -10.97
CA PHE A 147 -26.05 -6.08 -11.72
C PHE A 147 -25.59 -5.99 -13.16
N LEU A 148 -25.11 -7.11 -13.72
CA LEU A 148 -24.64 -7.17 -15.11
C LEU A 148 -25.10 -8.43 -15.82
N ASN A 149 -25.56 -8.25 -17.05
CA ASN A 149 -25.74 -9.35 -17.99
C ASN A 149 -24.66 -9.27 -19.06
N ALA A 150 -23.77 -10.24 -19.03
CA ALA A 150 -22.70 -10.40 -20.00
C ALA A 150 -22.36 -11.89 -20.21
N PRO A 151 -21.87 -12.29 -21.39
CA PRO A 151 -21.29 -13.62 -21.63
C PRO A 151 -20.13 -13.95 -20.68
N SER A 152 -19.24 -12.99 -20.43
CA SER A 152 -18.10 -13.14 -19.53
C SER A 152 -17.70 -11.80 -18.92
N LEU A 153 -17.05 -11.84 -17.75
CA LEU A 153 -16.43 -10.65 -17.17
C LEU A 153 -15.17 -10.25 -17.96
N VAL A 154 -14.85 -8.96 -17.93
CA VAL A 154 -13.48 -8.51 -18.20
C VAL A 154 -12.62 -8.97 -17.01
N PRO A 155 -11.38 -9.46 -17.22
CA PRO A 155 -10.52 -9.84 -16.11
C PRO A 155 -10.41 -8.71 -15.09
N SER A 156 -10.84 -8.99 -13.86
CA SER A 156 -10.60 -8.10 -12.72
C SER A 156 -9.31 -8.54 -12.03
N PRO A 157 -8.57 -7.61 -11.41
CA PRO A 157 -7.42 -8.01 -10.60
C PRO A 157 -7.85 -9.00 -9.51
N PRO A 158 -7.10 -10.09 -9.29
CA PRO A 158 -7.45 -11.10 -8.29
C PRO A 158 -7.51 -10.49 -6.88
N THR A 159 -8.50 -10.89 -6.08
CA THR A 159 -8.60 -10.48 -4.66
C THR A 159 -7.96 -11.52 -3.74
N GLY A 160 -7.03 -11.08 -2.89
CA GLY A 160 -6.27 -11.93 -1.96
C GLY A 160 -4.91 -12.41 -2.52
N ASN A 161 -3.84 -12.23 -1.72
CA ASN A 161 -2.44 -12.52 -2.07
C ASN A 161 -1.98 -11.91 -3.41
N THR A 162 -2.52 -10.75 -3.77
CA THR A 162 -2.15 -9.99 -4.96
C THR A 162 -1.28 -8.80 -4.57
N PHE A 163 -0.28 -8.49 -5.38
CA PHE A 163 0.67 -7.42 -5.17
C PHE A 163 0.72 -6.55 -6.43
N TYR A 164 0.57 -5.25 -6.27
CA TYR A 164 0.57 -4.30 -7.37
C TYR A 164 1.79 -3.38 -7.30
N PHE A 165 2.29 -2.99 -8.46
CA PHE A 165 3.41 -2.08 -8.67
C PHE A 165 3.05 -1.17 -9.83
N ALA A 166 3.23 0.14 -9.72
CA ALA A 166 2.99 1.15 -10.75
C ALA A 166 4.27 1.66 -11.44
N GLU A 167 5.42 1.60 -10.78
CA GLU A 167 6.74 1.82 -11.33
C GLU A 167 7.30 0.55 -11.99
N GLY A 168 8.18 0.78 -12.96
CA GLY A 168 9.02 -0.21 -13.62
C GLY A 168 9.58 0.37 -14.92
N PHE A 169 10.81 0.01 -15.28
CA PHE A 169 11.44 0.43 -16.52
C PHE A 169 12.49 -0.58 -17.02
N THR A 170 12.29 -1.10 -18.22
CA THR A 170 13.17 -2.10 -18.85
C THR A 170 14.08 -1.49 -19.93
N GLY A 171 14.34 -0.18 -19.84
CA GLY A 171 15.28 0.49 -20.74
C GLY A 171 16.73 0.04 -20.54
N GLY A 172 17.57 0.29 -21.55
CA GLY A 172 19.00 -0.03 -21.45
C GLY A 172 19.61 0.58 -20.18
N GLY A 173 20.39 -0.21 -19.43
CA GLY A 173 20.98 0.20 -18.16
C GLY A 173 20.12 -0.06 -16.93
N PHE A 174 18.87 -0.51 -17.08
CA PHE A 174 18.00 -0.93 -15.97
C PHE A 174 17.88 -2.45 -15.91
N THR A 175 17.89 -3.01 -14.70
CA THR A 175 17.59 -4.40 -14.38
C THR A 175 16.51 -4.42 -13.32
N GLU A 176 15.34 -4.94 -13.66
CA GLU A 176 14.17 -5.00 -12.78
C GLU A 176 13.81 -6.46 -12.52
N THR A 177 13.56 -6.79 -11.25
CA THR A 177 13.17 -8.14 -10.84
C THR A 177 12.03 -8.13 -9.84
N LEU A 178 11.22 -9.19 -9.85
CA LEU A 178 10.21 -9.46 -8.82
C LEU A 178 10.66 -10.67 -7.99
N SER A 179 11.00 -10.45 -6.73
CA SER A 179 11.29 -11.51 -5.77
C SER A 179 10.01 -11.97 -5.08
N ILE A 180 9.73 -13.27 -5.13
CA ILE A 180 8.47 -13.87 -4.69
C ILE A 180 8.75 -14.97 -3.66
N LEU A 181 8.14 -14.88 -2.48
CA LEU A 181 8.25 -15.89 -1.43
C LEU A 181 6.86 -16.36 -1.00
N MET A 182 6.62 -17.68 -1.05
CA MET A 182 5.51 -18.34 -0.34
C MET A 182 6.08 -19.17 0.82
N PRO A 183 6.04 -18.70 2.08
CA PRO A 183 6.80 -19.30 3.17
C PRO A 183 6.41 -20.74 3.53
N ASN A 184 5.10 -21.01 3.59
CA ASN A 184 4.56 -22.22 4.22
C ASN A 184 3.95 -23.24 3.25
N GLN A 185 3.76 -22.86 1.98
CA GLN A 185 3.15 -23.75 0.99
C GLN A 185 3.68 -23.49 -0.42
N SER A 186 3.80 -24.56 -1.20
CA SER A 186 4.07 -24.47 -2.64
C SER A 186 2.81 -24.04 -3.37
N GLY A 187 2.97 -23.45 -4.55
CA GLY A 187 1.85 -22.92 -5.30
C GLY A 187 2.28 -22.37 -6.65
N SER A 188 1.59 -21.33 -7.11
CA SER A 188 1.93 -20.59 -8.31
C SER A 188 1.80 -19.08 -8.10
N ALA A 189 2.54 -18.32 -8.91
CA ALA A 189 2.31 -16.90 -9.16
C ALA A 189 1.80 -16.70 -10.58
N THR A 190 0.77 -15.88 -10.74
CA THR A 190 0.34 -15.30 -12.01
C THR A 190 0.86 -13.87 -12.06
N ILE A 191 1.54 -13.50 -13.14
CA ILE A 191 2.21 -12.20 -13.29
C ILE A 191 1.67 -11.52 -14.55
N ASP A 192 1.11 -10.34 -14.39
CA ASP A 192 0.57 -9.50 -15.44
C ASP A 192 1.37 -8.20 -15.52
N PHE A 193 1.90 -7.89 -16.71
CA PHE A 193 2.61 -6.64 -16.97
C PHE A 193 1.76 -5.69 -17.81
N TYR A 194 1.82 -4.41 -17.50
CA TYR A 194 1.12 -3.36 -18.23
C TYR A 194 2.10 -2.28 -18.67
N THR A 195 1.97 -1.87 -19.93
CA THR A 195 2.78 -0.81 -20.54
C THR A 195 1.89 0.36 -20.95
N ALA A 196 2.48 1.40 -21.52
CA ALA A 196 1.72 2.45 -22.20
C ALA A 196 0.91 1.92 -23.41
N ALA A 197 1.32 0.78 -23.99
CA ALA A 197 0.60 0.13 -25.09
C ALA A 197 -0.51 -0.81 -24.61
N GLY A 198 -0.63 -1.05 -23.30
CA GLY A 198 -1.63 -1.90 -22.68
C GLY A 198 -1.04 -3.13 -21.98
N HIS A 199 -1.92 -4.07 -21.63
CA HIS A 199 -1.62 -5.35 -20.98
C HIS A 199 -0.82 -6.28 -21.89
N LEU A 200 0.24 -6.90 -21.34
CA LEU A 200 1.06 -7.93 -21.98
C LEU A 200 0.50 -9.33 -21.65
N PRO A 201 0.91 -10.40 -22.37
CA PRO A 201 0.49 -11.76 -22.05
C PRO A 201 0.80 -12.16 -20.61
N THR A 202 -0.18 -12.73 -19.92
CA THR A 202 -0.06 -13.24 -18.56
C THR A 202 0.97 -14.37 -18.46
N ILE A 203 1.78 -14.32 -17.41
CA ILE A 203 2.81 -15.30 -17.10
C ILE A 203 2.38 -16.13 -15.89
N THR A 204 2.78 -17.40 -15.85
CA THR A 204 2.56 -18.26 -14.67
C THR A 204 3.86 -18.96 -14.29
N ARG A 205 4.21 -18.90 -13.00
CA ARG A 205 5.38 -19.55 -12.42
C ARG A 205 4.93 -20.53 -11.34
N SER A 206 5.57 -21.69 -11.29
CA SER A 206 5.42 -22.64 -10.19
C SER A 206 6.39 -22.26 -9.07
N LEU A 207 5.89 -22.20 -7.84
CA LEU A 207 6.63 -21.77 -6.67
C LEU A 207 6.77 -22.92 -5.67
N THR A 208 7.93 -22.97 -5.00
CA THR A 208 8.22 -23.94 -3.96
C THR A 208 8.16 -23.27 -2.58
N ALA A 209 7.50 -23.93 -1.63
CA ALA A 209 7.41 -23.44 -0.25
C ALA A 209 8.79 -23.09 0.32
N GLY A 210 8.91 -21.89 0.90
CA GLY A 210 10.11 -21.44 1.59
C GLY A 210 11.32 -21.19 0.67
N GLN A 211 11.12 -21.08 -0.64
CA GLN A 211 12.14 -20.67 -1.60
C GLN A 211 11.74 -19.36 -2.25
N VAL A 212 12.68 -18.42 -2.35
CA VAL A 212 12.49 -17.19 -3.12
C VAL A 212 12.64 -17.53 -4.61
N TRP A 213 11.63 -17.16 -5.39
CA TRP A 213 11.72 -17.10 -6.84
C TRP A 213 12.06 -15.67 -7.26
N VAL A 214 12.99 -15.47 -8.19
CA VAL A 214 13.34 -14.15 -8.73
C VAL A 214 12.95 -14.13 -10.20
N GLU A 215 11.96 -13.30 -10.53
CA GLU A 215 11.48 -13.11 -11.90
C GLU A 215 12.27 -12.01 -12.62
N ASP A 216 12.63 -12.25 -13.88
CA ASP A 216 13.34 -11.27 -14.73
C ASP A 216 12.31 -10.46 -15.54
N VAL A 217 12.02 -9.25 -15.06
CA VAL A 217 11.01 -8.38 -15.69
C VAL A 217 11.49 -7.88 -17.06
N ASN A 218 12.81 -7.65 -17.24
CA ASN A 218 13.37 -7.21 -18.51
C ASN A 218 13.18 -8.26 -19.61
N ALA A 219 13.39 -9.54 -19.28
CA ALA A 219 13.20 -10.65 -20.21
C ALA A 219 11.72 -10.82 -20.59
N ASP A 220 10.82 -10.72 -19.60
CA ASP A 220 9.40 -10.98 -19.77
C ASP A 220 8.64 -9.82 -20.47
N ALA A 221 8.88 -8.57 -20.06
CA ALA A 221 8.22 -7.40 -20.63
C ALA A 221 8.87 -6.92 -21.95
N GLY A 222 10.12 -7.33 -22.20
CA GLY A 222 10.92 -6.89 -23.33
C GLY A 222 11.56 -5.51 -23.10
N PRO A 223 12.46 -5.08 -24.00
CA PRO A 223 13.29 -3.89 -23.79
C PRO A 223 12.53 -2.57 -23.95
N ASN A 224 13.00 -1.54 -23.24
CA ASN A 224 12.57 -0.14 -23.34
C ASN A 224 11.07 0.09 -23.05
N GLN A 225 10.51 -0.67 -22.10
CA GLN A 225 9.14 -0.48 -21.63
C GLN A 225 9.12 0.30 -20.33
N GLN A 226 8.16 1.22 -20.21
CA GLN A 226 7.66 1.63 -18.90
C GLN A 226 6.65 0.57 -18.48
N VAL A 227 6.93 -0.15 -17.42
CA VAL A 227 6.17 -1.34 -17.01
C VAL A 227 5.57 -1.12 -15.62
N SER A 228 4.39 -1.69 -15.39
CA SER A 228 3.81 -1.92 -14.08
C SER A 228 3.41 -3.38 -13.98
N ALA A 229 3.28 -3.91 -12.78
CA ALA A 229 3.03 -5.33 -12.56
C ALA A 229 1.85 -5.57 -11.63
N ILE A 230 1.15 -6.68 -11.83
CA ILE A 230 0.22 -7.29 -10.89
C ILE A 230 0.66 -8.73 -10.71
N VAL A 231 0.95 -9.13 -9.47
CA VAL A 231 1.38 -10.48 -9.12
C VAL A 231 0.36 -11.10 -8.20
N ALA A 232 -0.36 -12.12 -8.66
CA ALA A 232 -1.32 -12.86 -7.86
C ALA A 232 -0.76 -14.22 -7.44
N LEU A 233 -0.70 -14.47 -6.14
CA LEU A 233 -0.23 -15.72 -5.59
C LEU A 233 -1.42 -16.65 -5.29
N SER A 234 -1.25 -17.94 -5.57
CA SER A 234 -2.22 -18.99 -5.20
C SER A 234 -2.41 -19.17 -3.69
N GLY A 235 -1.65 -18.44 -2.86
CA GLY A 235 -1.63 -18.57 -1.41
C GLY A 235 -0.80 -17.48 -0.73
N PRO A 236 -0.77 -17.47 0.61
CA PRO A 236 -0.06 -16.42 1.35
C PRO A 236 1.42 -16.37 0.99
N GLY A 237 1.90 -15.15 0.78
CA GLY A 237 3.27 -14.89 0.37
C GLY A 237 3.55 -13.39 0.35
N VAL A 238 4.72 -13.02 -0.15
CA VAL A 238 5.18 -11.64 -0.29
C VAL A 238 5.90 -11.49 -1.63
N VAL A 239 5.72 -10.33 -2.25
CA VAL A 239 6.36 -9.94 -3.51
C VAL A 239 7.03 -8.59 -3.33
N GLU A 240 8.30 -8.51 -3.72
CA GLU A 240 9.13 -7.32 -3.71
C GLU A 240 9.68 -7.05 -5.10
N ARG A 241 9.69 -5.78 -5.51
CA ARG A 241 10.28 -5.33 -6.76
C ARG A 241 11.59 -4.64 -6.44
N THR A 242 12.69 -5.17 -6.97
CA THR A 242 13.98 -4.47 -6.99
C THR A 242 14.26 -3.97 -8.40
N MET A 243 14.83 -2.77 -8.49
CA MET A 243 15.30 -2.21 -9.75
C MET A 243 16.69 -1.62 -9.55
N HIS A 244 17.67 -2.12 -10.29
CA HIS A 244 19.03 -1.59 -10.33
C HIS A 244 19.23 -0.83 -11.63
N PHE A 245 19.88 0.32 -11.56
CA PHE A 245 20.15 1.12 -12.74
C PHE A 245 21.58 1.63 -12.79
N ASN A 246 22.12 1.62 -14.00
CA ASN A 246 23.35 2.27 -14.43
C ASN A 246 23.08 2.90 -15.80
N TYR A 247 22.47 4.07 -15.77
CA TYR A 247 21.96 4.76 -16.95
C TYR A 247 22.48 6.18 -17.04
N GLY A 248 23.30 6.44 -18.05
CA GLY A 248 23.95 7.74 -18.23
C GLY A 248 24.82 8.05 -17.01
N ASN A 249 24.38 9.02 -16.20
CA ASN A 249 25.05 9.36 -14.94
C ASN A 249 24.35 8.75 -13.71
N TRP A 250 23.12 8.26 -13.84
CA TRP A 250 22.41 7.65 -12.72
C TRP A 250 22.97 6.27 -12.45
N HIS A 251 23.24 5.99 -11.18
CA HIS A 251 23.70 4.70 -10.72
C HIS A 251 23.16 4.43 -9.32
N GLY A 252 22.35 3.38 -9.18
CA GLY A 252 21.49 3.27 -8.03
C GLY A 252 20.53 2.10 -8.04
N SER A 253 19.68 2.06 -7.01
CA SER A 253 18.72 0.99 -6.78
C SER A 253 17.42 1.50 -6.16
N THR A 254 16.28 0.89 -6.49
CA THR A 254 15.03 1.02 -5.73
C THR A 254 14.50 -0.34 -5.32
N ASP A 255 13.78 -0.41 -4.20
CA ASP A 255 13.16 -1.63 -3.69
C ASP A 255 11.88 -1.33 -2.91
N VAL A 256 10.82 -2.07 -3.21
CA VAL A 256 9.50 -1.91 -2.61
C VAL A 256 8.77 -3.25 -2.50
N VAL A 257 8.10 -3.47 -1.37
CA VAL A 257 7.06 -4.50 -1.24
C VAL A 257 5.82 -4.02 -1.97
N GLY A 258 5.23 -4.87 -2.82
CA GLY A 258 4.02 -4.50 -3.56
C GLY A 258 2.83 -4.19 -2.65
N THR A 259 2.03 -3.20 -3.03
CA THR A 259 0.80 -2.90 -2.29
C THR A 259 -0.24 -3.99 -2.52
N PRO A 260 -1.03 -4.41 -1.52
CA PRO A 260 -2.00 -5.50 -1.70
C PRO A 260 -3.28 -5.08 -2.43
N LEU A 261 -3.55 -3.77 -2.54
CA LEU A 261 -4.78 -3.25 -3.12
C LEU A 261 -4.54 -1.90 -3.82
N PRO A 262 -5.20 -1.66 -4.98
CA PRO A 262 -5.33 -0.30 -5.51
C PRO A 262 -6.21 0.55 -4.57
N GLN A 263 -6.00 1.86 -4.56
CA GLN A 263 -6.73 2.83 -3.72
C GLN A 263 -7.16 4.06 -4.53
N THR A 264 -8.16 4.79 -4.02
CA THR A 264 -8.65 6.02 -4.65
C THR A 264 -7.89 7.28 -4.24
N GLU A 265 -7.00 7.16 -3.26
CA GLU A 265 -6.19 8.27 -2.72
C GLU A 265 -4.76 7.77 -2.49
N TRP A 266 -3.78 8.57 -2.91
CA TRP A 266 -2.34 8.35 -2.74
C TRP A 266 -1.65 9.69 -2.49
N ASP A 267 -1.11 9.88 -1.29
CA ASP A 267 -0.50 11.12 -0.84
C ASP A 267 1.03 11.00 -0.69
N PHE A 268 1.77 11.97 -1.22
CA PHE A 268 3.23 12.05 -1.17
C PHE A 268 3.65 13.40 -0.57
N ALA A 269 4.41 13.37 0.52
CA ALA A 269 4.90 14.54 1.24
C ALA A 269 6.32 14.97 0.80
N GLU A 270 7.11 14.05 0.27
CA GLU A 270 8.42 14.28 -0.36
C GLU A 270 8.29 14.65 -1.83
N GLY A 271 9.20 15.49 -2.30
CA GLY A 271 9.28 15.90 -3.69
C GLY A 271 10.06 17.19 -3.88
N SER A 272 10.62 17.36 -5.07
CA SER A 272 11.42 18.50 -5.50
C SER A 272 11.56 18.52 -7.01
N THR A 273 11.49 19.71 -7.60
CA THR A 273 11.69 19.92 -9.04
C THR A 273 12.91 20.78 -9.35
N LEU A 274 13.87 20.89 -8.42
CA LEU A 274 15.18 21.46 -8.72
C LEU A 274 15.82 20.72 -9.91
N SER A 275 16.62 21.42 -10.70
CA SER A 275 17.15 20.90 -11.98
C SER A 275 18.04 19.65 -11.88
N ILE A 276 18.48 19.30 -10.67
CA ILE A 276 19.29 18.11 -10.37
C ILE A 276 18.44 16.90 -9.97
N PHE A 277 17.13 17.09 -9.80
CA PHE A 277 16.17 16.04 -9.47
C PHE A 277 15.28 15.73 -10.66
N SER A 278 14.85 14.49 -10.76
CA SER A 278 13.81 14.04 -11.69
C SER A 278 12.76 13.28 -10.91
N GLU A 279 11.71 14.01 -10.54
CA GLU A 279 10.54 13.47 -9.86
C GLU A 279 9.46 13.08 -10.86
N PHE A 280 8.93 11.86 -10.69
CA PHE A 280 7.87 11.30 -11.48
C PHE A 280 6.74 10.80 -10.59
N LEU A 281 5.52 10.76 -11.14
CA LEU A 281 4.44 9.95 -10.60
C LEU A 281 4.13 8.86 -11.61
N THR A 282 4.11 7.61 -11.16
CA THR A 282 3.80 6.45 -11.99
C THR A 282 2.48 5.88 -11.52
N MET A 283 1.56 5.67 -12.45
CA MET A 283 0.17 5.30 -12.14
C MET A 283 -0.21 4.08 -12.96
N GLN A 284 -0.63 3.01 -12.28
CA GLN A 284 -1.25 1.85 -12.91
C GLN A 284 -2.76 1.97 -12.78
N ASN A 285 -3.44 1.85 -13.93
CA ASN A 285 -4.88 1.60 -13.96
C ASN A 285 -5.09 0.11 -14.25
N PRO A 286 -5.38 -0.72 -13.24
CA PRO A 286 -5.55 -2.15 -13.41
C PRO A 286 -6.94 -2.52 -13.96
N TYR A 287 -7.80 -1.53 -14.24
CA TYR A 287 -9.16 -1.73 -14.74
C TYR A 287 -9.26 -1.43 -16.24
N PRO A 288 -10.16 -2.10 -16.98
CA PRO A 288 -10.40 -1.84 -18.40
C PRO A 288 -11.07 -0.51 -18.70
N ALA A 289 -11.75 0.10 -17.73
CA ALA A 289 -12.34 1.41 -17.87
C ALA A 289 -11.27 2.51 -17.71
N PRO A 290 -11.35 3.61 -18.47
CA PRO A 290 -10.52 4.77 -18.21
C PRO A 290 -10.88 5.41 -16.87
N VAL A 291 -9.88 5.95 -16.18
CA VAL A 291 -10.01 6.54 -14.83
C VAL A 291 -9.57 7.99 -14.85
N VAL A 292 -10.42 8.90 -14.37
CA VAL A 292 -10.06 10.32 -14.20
C VAL A 292 -9.32 10.48 -12.88
N VAL A 293 -8.20 11.18 -12.90
CA VAL A 293 -7.33 11.38 -11.74
C VAL A 293 -7.06 12.88 -11.55
N ASP A 294 -7.18 13.34 -10.33
CA ASP A 294 -6.82 14.68 -9.87
C ASP A 294 -5.50 14.65 -9.10
N LEU A 295 -4.56 15.51 -9.47
CA LEU A 295 -3.28 15.73 -8.80
C LEU A 295 -3.35 17.08 -8.10
N ASN A 296 -3.45 17.05 -6.77
CA ASN A 296 -3.53 18.23 -5.92
C ASN A 296 -2.14 18.49 -5.33
N TYR A 297 -1.41 19.44 -5.88
CA TYR A 297 -0.07 19.76 -5.41
C TYR A 297 -0.09 20.75 -4.24
N ALA A 298 0.93 20.69 -3.38
CA ALA A 298 1.29 21.77 -2.47
C ALA A 298 2.80 22.00 -2.51
N THR A 299 3.20 23.26 -2.70
CA THR A 299 4.61 23.66 -2.79
C THR A 299 5.04 24.47 -1.57
N ASP A 300 6.34 24.49 -1.31
CA ASP A 300 6.94 25.34 -0.28
C ASP A 300 6.91 26.86 -0.60
N MET A 301 6.48 27.22 -1.80
CA MET A 301 6.16 28.60 -2.19
C MET A 301 4.69 28.97 -1.95
N GLY A 302 3.88 28.05 -1.40
CA GLY A 302 2.45 28.27 -1.10
C GLY A 302 1.53 28.19 -2.32
N ALA A 303 1.95 27.52 -3.40
CA ALA A 303 1.11 27.29 -4.57
C ALA A 303 0.40 25.92 -4.47
N HIS A 304 -0.87 25.89 -4.91
CA HIS A 304 -1.74 24.70 -4.85
C HIS A 304 -2.45 24.40 -6.18
N PRO A 305 -1.71 24.13 -7.27
CA PRO A 305 -2.35 23.81 -8.53
C PRO A 305 -3.01 22.43 -8.49
N VAL A 306 -4.19 22.33 -9.11
CA VAL A 306 -4.89 21.07 -9.39
C VAL A 306 -4.73 20.72 -10.86
N LYS A 307 -4.25 19.51 -11.15
CA LYS A 307 -4.09 18.98 -12.51
C LYS A 307 -4.97 17.75 -12.67
N THR A 308 -5.73 17.65 -13.75
CA THR A 308 -6.62 16.50 -14.01
C THR A 308 -6.22 15.83 -15.31
N LEU A 309 -6.06 14.51 -15.28
CA LEU A 309 -5.79 13.67 -16.45
C LEU A 309 -6.69 12.43 -16.45
N THR A 310 -6.80 11.78 -17.62
CA THR A 310 -7.50 10.51 -17.76
C THR A 310 -6.50 9.41 -18.06
N LEU A 311 -6.44 8.40 -17.21
CA LEU A 311 -5.67 7.18 -17.42
C LEU A 311 -6.46 6.24 -18.34
N ALA A 312 -5.80 5.67 -19.35
CA ALA A 312 -6.40 4.61 -20.17
C ALA A 312 -6.63 3.34 -19.33
N GLY A 313 -7.58 2.51 -19.73
CA GLY A 313 -7.80 1.20 -19.10
C GLY A 313 -6.63 0.24 -19.33
N LEU A 314 -6.36 -0.64 -18.37
CA LEU A 314 -5.29 -1.67 -18.41
C LEU A 314 -3.96 -1.06 -18.87
N SER A 315 -3.56 0.02 -18.23
CA SER A 315 -2.41 0.82 -18.67
C SER A 315 -1.56 1.32 -17.52
N ARG A 316 -0.39 1.80 -17.90
CA ARG A 316 0.54 2.50 -17.03
C ARG A 316 0.88 3.87 -17.60
N THR A 317 0.85 4.92 -16.77
CA THR A 317 1.15 6.31 -17.14
C THR A 317 2.21 6.91 -16.23
N THR A 318 3.19 7.65 -16.80
CA THR A 318 4.14 8.50 -16.05
C THR A 318 3.79 9.96 -16.23
N VAL A 319 3.67 10.69 -15.12
CA VAL A 319 3.69 12.16 -15.08
C VAL A 319 5.09 12.63 -14.69
N ALA A 320 5.66 13.56 -15.45
CA ALA A 320 6.89 14.26 -15.06
C ALA A 320 6.54 15.49 -14.22
N VAL A 321 6.81 15.44 -12.90
CA VAL A 321 6.36 16.49 -11.96
C VAL A 321 7.04 17.84 -12.24
N TYR A 322 8.25 17.81 -12.79
CA TYR A 322 9.01 18.99 -13.19
C TYR A 322 8.54 19.63 -14.52
N GLN A 323 7.55 19.07 -15.22
CA GLN A 323 7.02 19.61 -16.47
C GLN A 323 5.64 20.24 -16.28
N GLY A 324 5.49 21.52 -16.62
CA GLY A 324 4.24 22.25 -16.48
C GLY A 324 4.44 23.62 -15.84
N ASP A 325 3.46 24.04 -15.06
CA ASP A 325 3.41 25.34 -14.38
C ASP A 325 2.53 25.28 -13.13
N LEU A 326 2.47 26.40 -12.40
CA LEU A 326 1.69 26.55 -11.17
C LEU A 326 0.21 26.89 -11.39
N THR A 327 -0.34 26.66 -12.59
CA THR A 327 -1.77 26.92 -12.89
C THR A 327 -2.61 25.65 -12.78
N ASN A 328 -3.92 25.79 -12.56
CA ASN A 328 -4.83 24.64 -12.64
C ASN A 328 -4.98 24.18 -14.09
N ASN A 329 -5.03 22.86 -14.32
CA ASN A 329 -5.22 22.30 -15.65
C ASN A 329 -6.16 21.08 -15.63
N PRO A 330 -7.44 21.24 -15.99
CA PRO A 330 -8.44 20.17 -15.91
C PRO A 330 -8.37 19.13 -17.06
N GLY A 331 -7.34 19.21 -17.91
CA GLY A 331 -7.13 18.28 -19.02
C GLY A 331 -5.65 18.25 -19.41
N CYS A 332 -4.79 17.99 -18.42
CA CYS A 332 -3.36 17.97 -18.61
C CYS A 332 -2.91 16.68 -19.33
N THR A 333 -1.76 16.77 -20.01
CA THR A 333 -1.07 15.62 -20.61
C THR A 333 0.14 15.27 -19.75
N ALA A 334 0.24 13.98 -19.39
CA ALA A 334 1.19 13.48 -18.40
C ALA A 334 2.65 13.85 -18.69
N SER A 335 3.04 13.86 -19.97
CA SER A 335 4.39 14.17 -20.46
C SER A 335 4.60 15.63 -20.89
N SER A 336 3.75 16.57 -20.47
CA SER A 336 3.95 17.98 -20.83
C SER A 336 3.56 18.99 -19.75
N ASN A 337 2.37 18.87 -19.14
CA ASN A 337 1.82 19.95 -18.31
C ASN A 337 1.00 19.47 -17.09
N CYS A 338 1.13 18.20 -16.71
CA CYS A 338 0.54 17.66 -15.48
C CYS A 338 1.40 17.87 -14.22
N GLY A 339 2.64 18.34 -14.36
CA GLY A 339 3.50 18.73 -13.24
C GLY A 339 3.39 20.22 -12.91
N VAL A 340 4.24 20.65 -11.98
CA VAL A 340 4.28 22.01 -11.41
C VAL A 340 5.34 22.91 -12.04
N GLY A 341 6.18 22.36 -12.92
CA GLY A 341 7.33 23.05 -13.51
C GLY A 341 8.60 22.91 -12.66
N GLY A 342 9.73 23.36 -13.20
CA GLY A 342 11.04 23.23 -12.57
C GLY A 342 11.40 24.37 -11.59
N GLY A 343 12.30 24.08 -10.66
CA GLY A 343 12.90 25.06 -9.75
C GLY A 343 12.26 25.17 -8.36
N ILE A 344 11.44 24.19 -7.97
CA ILE A 344 10.74 24.19 -6.67
C ILE A 344 11.48 23.25 -5.72
N VAL A 345 11.81 23.73 -4.51
CA VAL A 345 12.60 22.96 -3.55
C VAL A 345 11.75 21.85 -2.92
N GLY A 346 10.53 22.17 -2.47
CA GLY A 346 9.61 21.22 -1.86
C GLY A 346 8.30 21.12 -2.62
N VAL A 347 7.99 19.92 -3.11
CA VAL A 347 6.72 19.57 -3.74
C VAL A 347 6.10 18.40 -2.98
N SER A 348 4.78 18.44 -2.81
CA SER A 348 3.97 17.34 -2.31
C SER A 348 2.74 17.22 -3.20
N VAL A 349 2.17 16.03 -3.30
CA VAL A 349 1.04 15.76 -4.18
C VAL A 349 0.08 14.75 -3.56
N GLN A 350 -1.20 15.11 -3.57
CA GLN A 350 -2.30 14.19 -3.31
C GLN A 350 -2.92 13.78 -4.64
N VAL A 351 -2.90 12.48 -4.92
CA VAL A 351 -3.48 11.88 -6.12
C VAL A 351 -4.83 11.26 -5.76
N LYS A 352 -5.91 11.74 -6.39
CA LYS A 352 -7.28 11.24 -6.19
C LYS A 352 -7.85 10.69 -7.48
N SER A 353 -8.22 9.42 -7.50
CA SER A 353 -8.93 8.82 -8.64
C SER A 353 -10.44 8.88 -8.45
N ARG A 354 -11.17 9.03 -9.56
CA ARG A 354 -12.62 9.08 -9.59
C ARG A 354 -13.19 7.74 -10.07
N GLY A 355 -14.11 7.18 -9.30
CA GLY A 355 -14.82 5.94 -9.65
C GLY A 355 -14.02 4.68 -9.36
N PHE A 356 -12.87 4.48 -10.00
CA PHE A 356 -12.06 3.26 -9.80
C PHE A 356 -10.75 3.57 -9.06
N PRO A 357 -10.31 2.67 -8.16
CA PRO A 357 -9.01 2.83 -7.51
C PRO A 357 -7.87 2.57 -8.51
N ILE A 358 -6.70 3.10 -8.21
CA ILE A 358 -5.46 2.95 -9.00
C ILE A 358 -4.30 2.63 -8.07
N VAL A 359 -3.12 2.40 -8.64
CA VAL A 359 -1.87 2.25 -7.87
C VAL A 359 -0.93 3.37 -8.26
N VAL A 360 -0.26 3.99 -7.29
CA VAL A 360 0.62 5.13 -7.54
C VAL A 360 1.93 4.99 -6.76
N GLU A 361 3.04 5.13 -7.47
CA GLU A 361 4.41 5.19 -6.95
C GLU A 361 5.11 6.47 -7.41
N ARG A 362 6.08 6.95 -6.61
CA ARG A 362 6.85 8.16 -6.87
C ARG A 362 8.34 7.86 -7.03
N PRO A 363 8.80 7.57 -8.27
CA PRO A 363 10.21 7.57 -8.59
C PRO A 363 10.81 8.95 -8.44
N PHE A 364 11.99 9.00 -7.84
CA PHE A 364 12.74 10.22 -7.67
C PHE A 364 14.22 9.97 -7.86
N TYR A 365 14.81 10.61 -8.87
CA TYR A 365 16.21 10.42 -9.22
C TYR A 365 17.03 11.66 -8.93
N VAL A 366 18.18 11.49 -8.29
CA VAL A 366 19.17 12.52 -8.02
C VAL A 366 20.30 12.40 -9.03
N ASN A 367 20.72 13.51 -9.64
CA ASN A 367 21.86 13.50 -10.55
C ASN A 367 22.90 14.57 -10.21
N GLY A 368 23.80 14.24 -9.30
CA GLY A 368 24.97 15.08 -9.06
C GLY A 368 24.78 16.12 -7.95
N TYR A 369 23.89 15.88 -6.99
CA TYR A 369 23.68 16.78 -5.84
C TYR A 369 24.50 16.34 -4.63
N ASN A 370 24.93 17.31 -3.82
CA ASN A 370 25.65 17.07 -2.57
C ASN A 370 24.82 17.56 -1.38
N PHE A 371 24.34 16.60 -0.58
CA PHE A 371 23.58 16.86 0.65
C PHE A 371 24.46 17.20 1.87
N GLY A 372 25.77 17.31 1.67
CA GLY A 372 26.77 17.65 2.70
C GLY A 372 27.88 16.60 2.84
N SER A 373 27.66 15.40 2.32
CA SER A 373 28.55 14.24 2.51
C SER A 373 29.25 13.76 1.22
N GLY A 374 28.88 14.30 0.06
CA GLY A 374 29.41 13.91 -1.23
C GLY A 374 28.35 13.93 -2.33
N ILE A 375 28.77 13.72 -3.57
CA ILE A 375 27.88 13.74 -4.75
C ILE A 375 27.11 12.43 -4.86
N ILE A 376 25.79 12.51 -5.00
CA ILE A 376 24.88 11.37 -5.15
C ILE A 376 24.32 11.34 -6.58
N ARG A 377 24.20 10.14 -7.15
CA ARG A 377 23.61 9.89 -8.47
C ARG A 377 22.61 8.73 -8.47
N ASP A 378 22.02 8.47 -7.32
CA ASP A 378 21.05 7.40 -7.07
C ASP A 378 19.60 7.91 -7.24
N GLY A 379 18.62 7.11 -6.88
CA GLY A 379 17.21 7.45 -6.84
C GLY A 379 16.48 6.58 -5.84
N HIS A 380 15.22 6.89 -5.59
CA HIS A 380 14.37 6.16 -4.67
C HIS A 380 12.94 6.12 -5.18
N ASP A 381 12.16 5.19 -4.64
CA ASP A 381 10.75 5.02 -4.97
C ASP A 381 9.95 4.69 -3.71
N ALA A 382 8.67 5.05 -3.71
CA ALA A 382 7.72 4.66 -2.68
C ALA A 382 6.29 4.72 -3.22
N PHE A 383 5.43 3.90 -2.63
CA PHE A 383 3.99 4.10 -2.69
C PHE A 383 3.56 5.34 -1.91
N GLY A 384 2.50 5.99 -2.38
CA GLY A 384 1.85 7.07 -1.62
C GLY A 384 1.08 6.52 -0.41
N ALA A 385 0.87 7.37 0.58
CA ALA A 385 -0.05 7.06 1.68
C ALA A 385 -1.50 7.00 1.18
N ASN A 386 -2.31 6.06 1.65
CA ASN A 386 -3.69 5.93 1.18
C ASN A 386 -4.68 6.90 1.81
N ALA A 387 -4.23 7.63 2.84
CA ALA A 387 -4.90 8.77 3.44
C ALA A 387 -3.93 9.49 4.38
N ALA A 388 -4.20 10.76 4.66
CA ALA A 388 -3.62 11.44 5.80
C ALA A 388 -4.05 10.78 7.13
N ALA A 389 -3.14 10.78 8.12
CA ALA A 389 -3.34 10.16 9.42
C ALA A 389 -2.75 11.00 10.55
N THR A 390 -3.21 10.75 11.77
CA THR A 390 -2.75 11.44 12.98
C THR A 390 -1.57 10.72 13.65
N GLN A 391 -1.14 9.57 13.14
CA GLN A 391 -0.01 8.81 13.65
C GLN A 391 0.80 8.18 12.51
N TRP A 392 2.12 8.31 12.57
CA TRP A 392 3.08 7.73 11.62
C TRP A 392 4.29 7.17 12.38
N ASN A 393 4.89 6.11 11.86
CA ASN A 393 6.01 5.41 12.49
C ASN A 393 7.06 5.09 11.44
N PHE A 394 8.35 5.21 11.81
CA PHE A 394 9.50 4.84 11.00
C PHE A 394 10.52 4.10 11.87
N ALA A 395 11.00 2.95 11.39
CA ALA A 395 11.91 2.09 12.15
C ALA A 395 13.40 2.34 11.85
N GLU A 396 13.71 2.70 10.62
CA GLU A 396 15.03 3.06 10.14
C GLU A 396 15.37 4.52 10.44
N GLY A 397 16.66 4.83 10.50
CA GLY A 397 17.18 6.19 10.67
C GLY A 397 18.56 6.22 11.28
N ASN A 398 19.34 7.24 10.91
CA ASN A 398 20.73 7.39 11.27
C ASN A 398 21.17 8.84 11.07
N THR A 399 21.93 9.40 12.04
CA THR A 399 22.48 10.76 11.94
C THR A 399 24.00 10.80 12.12
N LEU A 400 24.69 9.68 11.92
CA LEU A 400 26.14 9.64 11.82
C LEU A 400 26.63 10.48 10.65
N ALA A 401 27.89 10.89 10.71
CA ALA A 401 28.56 11.52 9.57
C ALA A 401 28.42 10.64 8.32
N GLY A 402 28.01 11.27 7.22
CA GLY A 402 27.68 10.62 5.95
C GLY A 402 26.18 10.53 5.69
N PHE A 403 25.32 10.58 6.72
CA PHE A 403 23.86 10.50 6.57
C PHE A 403 23.17 11.85 6.70
N ASN A 404 22.21 12.08 5.82
CA ASN A 404 21.30 13.21 5.83
C ASN A 404 19.87 12.65 5.80
N GLU A 405 19.30 12.44 6.98
CA GLU A 405 17.92 11.99 7.18
C GLU A 405 16.97 13.20 7.33
N TYR A 406 15.84 13.12 6.64
CA TYR A 406 14.80 14.14 6.66
C TYR A 406 13.44 13.50 6.99
N LEU A 407 12.52 14.30 7.52
CA LEU A 407 11.10 13.94 7.55
C LEU A 407 10.34 14.99 6.75
N THR A 408 9.61 14.56 5.73
CA THR A 408 8.75 15.44 4.95
C THR A 408 7.32 15.26 5.37
N LEU A 409 6.69 16.38 5.73
CA LEU A 409 5.37 16.41 6.32
C LEU A 409 4.47 17.27 5.47
N GLN A 410 3.31 16.74 5.08
CA GLN A 410 2.27 17.47 4.37
C GLN A 410 1.03 17.56 5.26
N ASN A 411 0.47 18.76 5.35
CA ASN A 411 -0.85 18.99 5.90
C ASN A 411 -1.83 19.25 4.74
N PRO A 412 -2.60 18.26 4.29
CA PRO A 412 -3.58 18.44 3.22
C PRO A 412 -4.85 19.17 3.69
N GLY A 413 -5.03 19.34 5.01
CA GLY A 413 -6.22 19.93 5.61
C GLY A 413 -6.24 21.47 5.62
N GLY A 414 -7.43 22.03 5.83
CA GLY A 414 -7.66 23.48 5.94
C GLY A 414 -7.34 24.09 7.32
N ASN A 415 -6.91 23.27 8.29
CA ASN A 415 -6.60 23.69 9.66
C ASN A 415 -5.10 23.55 9.95
N TRP A 416 -4.60 24.32 10.92
CA TRP A 416 -3.25 24.11 11.45
C TRP A 416 -3.13 22.74 12.11
N ALA A 417 -2.01 22.05 11.92
CA ALA A 417 -1.70 20.79 12.58
C ALA A 417 -0.54 20.97 13.57
N ASN A 418 -0.73 20.65 14.84
CA ASN A 418 0.34 20.56 15.83
C ASN A 418 0.89 19.14 15.83
N VAL A 419 2.18 19.02 15.50
CA VAL A 419 2.88 17.76 15.29
C VAL A 419 3.90 17.54 16.41
N THR A 420 3.91 16.33 16.95
CA THR A 420 4.89 15.86 17.94
C THR A 420 5.71 14.74 17.32
N LEU A 421 7.03 14.90 17.32
CA LEU A 421 8.01 13.90 16.89
C LEU A 421 8.63 13.28 18.14
N THR A 422 8.47 11.97 18.31
CA THR A 422 9.08 11.19 19.39
C THR A 422 10.15 10.27 18.80
N TYR A 423 11.40 10.66 18.98
CA TYR A 423 12.57 9.89 18.57
C TYR A 423 12.86 8.80 19.61
N GLN A 424 13.13 7.59 19.14
CA GLN A 424 13.71 6.48 19.88
C GLN A 424 15.09 6.22 19.26
N TYR A 425 16.14 6.40 20.03
CA TYR A 425 17.52 6.35 19.55
C TYR A 425 18.43 5.68 20.57
N ASP A 426 19.68 5.45 20.21
CA ASP A 426 20.60 4.60 20.98
C ASP A 426 20.83 5.04 22.45
N LEU A 427 20.55 6.30 22.80
CA LEU A 427 20.68 6.83 24.16
C LEU A 427 19.35 6.99 24.91
N GLY A 428 18.21 6.68 24.28
CA GLY A 428 16.89 6.79 24.91
C GLY A 428 15.84 7.43 23.99
N THR A 429 15.00 8.31 24.55
CA THR A 429 13.93 8.98 23.82
C THR A 429 14.05 10.50 23.87
N ALA A 430 13.58 11.18 22.83
CA ALA A 430 13.54 12.64 22.76
C ALA A 430 12.29 13.10 22.02
N THR A 431 11.69 14.20 22.48
CA THR A 431 10.49 14.77 21.85
C THR A 431 10.77 16.15 21.26
N ARG A 432 10.18 16.41 20.09
CA ARG A 432 10.19 17.71 19.41
C ARG A 432 8.77 18.03 18.95
N THR A 433 8.44 19.31 18.84
CA THR A 433 7.13 19.76 18.37
C THR A 433 7.30 20.81 17.29
N LEU A 434 6.36 20.84 16.34
CA LEU A 434 6.24 21.86 15.31
C LEU A 434 4.77 22.05 14.92
N SER A 435 4.46 23.16 14.24
CA SER A 435 3.12 23.42 13.69
C SER A 435 3.20 23.50 12.18
N LEU A 436 2.30 22.78 11.49
CA LEU A 436 2.17 22.81 10.03
C LEU A 436 0.98 23.70 9.66
N SER A 437 1.21 24.65 8.75
CA SER A 437 0.16 25.50 8.20
C SER A 437 -0.88 24.67 7.43
N PRO A 438 -2.13 25.15 7.28
CA PRO A 438 -3.10 24.57 6.37
C PRO A 438 -2.56 24.40 4.94
N MET A 439 -2.96 23.33 4.26
CA MET A 439 -2.62 23.05 2.86
C MET A 439 -1.14 23.26 2.55
N SER A 440 -0.24 22.85 3.43
CA SER A 440 1.18 23.15 3.29
C SER A 440 2.05 21.92 3.45
N ARG A 441 3.34 22.07 3.16
CA ARG A 441 4.34 21.07 3.48
C ARG A 441 5.54 21.68 4.19
N GLN A 442 6.25 20.87 4.97
CA GLN A 442 7.49 21.25 5.65
C GLN A 442 8.44 20.06 5.72
N THR A 443 9.75 20.33 5.70
CA THR A 443 10.80 19.34 5.92
C THR A 443 11.47 19.57 7.28
N VAL A 444 11.63 18.51 8.05
CA VAL A 444 12.43 18.45 9.28
C VAL A 444 13.80 17.85 8.95
N LEU A 445 14.87 18.47 9.45
CA LEU A 445 16.24 17.98 9.32
C LEU A 445 16.56 17.12 10.54
N VAL A 446 16.50 15.79 10.45
CA VAL A 446 16.63 14.92 11.63
C VAL A 446 18.01 15.06 12.28
N PHE A 447 19.03 15.33 11.48
CA PHE A 447 20.41 15.56 11.92
C PHE A 447 20.66 16.96 12.53
N ASP A 448 19.67 17.86 12.55
CA ASP A 448 19.83 19.23 13.06
C ASP A 448 18.82 19.56 14.17
N ALA A 449 19.33 19.68 15.40
CA ALA A 449 18.52 19.99 16.57
C ALA A 449 17.85 21.38 16.52
N ALA A 450 18.38 22.33 15.73
CA ALA A 450 17.78 23.65 15.55
C ALA A 450 16.54 23.63 14.64
N HIS A 451 16.40 22.59 13.81
CA HIS A 451 15.31 22.43 12.86
C HIS A 451 14.43 21.22 13.21
N HIS A 452 14.06 21.12 14.49
CA HIS A 452 13.21 20.08 15.07
C HIS A 452 13.79 18.65 15.05
N GLY A 453 15.05 18.47 14.65
CA GLY A 453 15.73 17.18 14.65
C GLY A 453 16.26 16.73 16.01
N LEU A 454 16.91 15.58 15.98
CA LEU A 454 17.60 14.96 17.11
C LEU A 454 19.04 15.50 17.26
N GLY A 455 19.70 15.82 16.14
CA GLY A 455 21.12 16.17 16.08
C GLY A 455 21.98 15.07 15.48
N THR A 456 23.29 15.28 15.40
CA THR A 456 24.25 14.35 14.77
C THR A 456 24.81 13.31 15.74
N GLY A 457 25.29 12.18 15.19
CA GLY A 457 26.11 11.20 15.91
C GLY A 457 25.39 9.93 16.38
N TYR A 458 24.16 9.67 15.94
CA TYR A 458 23.38 8.51 16.38
C TYR A 458 23.31 7.43 15.30
N VAL A 459 23.58 6.17 15.67
CA VAL A 459 23.64 5.01 14.77
C VAL A 459 22.25 4.52 14.40
N GLY A 460 21.31 4.64 15.34
CA GLY A 460 19.92 4.28 15.15
C GLY A 460 18.98 5.39 15.59
N VAL A 461 18.07 5.79 14.72
CA VAL A 461 16.98 6.73 14.99
C VAL A 461 15.70 6.14 14.44
N SER A 462 14.72 5.89 15.29
CA SER A 462 13.34 5.61 14.88
C SER A 462 12.49 6.79 15.30
N VAL A 463 11.41 7.09 14.59
CA VAL A 463 10.53 8.21 14.95
C VAL A 463 9.08 7.76 14.95
N GLN A 464 8.36 8.16 16.00
CA GLN A 464 6.90 8.15 16.03
C GLN A 464 6.41 9.59 15.93
N ILE A 465 5.54 9.85 14.97
CA ILE A 465 4.92 11.14 14.73
C ILE A 465 3.46 11.06 15.15
N THR A 466 3.00 12.03 15.95
CA THR A 466 1.58 12.21 16.25
C THR A 466 1.15 13.64 15.94
N ALA A 467 -0.05 13.81 15.41
CA ALA A 467 -0.59 15.12 15.07
C ALA A 467 -2.05 15.27 15.53
N ASP A 468 -2.47 16.50 15.85
CA ASP A 468 -3.86 16.80 16.22
C ASP A 468 -4.80 16.98 15.00
N GLN A 469 -4.24 17.02 13.79
CA GLN A 469 -4.95 16.92 12.51
C GLN A 469 -4.29 15.81 11.65
N PRO A 470 -5.02 15.20 10.71
CA PRO A 470 -4.43 14.27 9.75
C PRO A 470 -3.36 14.96 8.89
N ILE A 471 -2.16 14.38 8.87
CA ILE A 471 -1.02 14.79 8.03
C ILE A 471 -0.52 13.58 7.24
N VAL A 472 0.40 13.78 6.30
CA VAL A 472 1.11 12.73 5.56
C VAL A 472 2.60 12.86 5.87
N ALA A 473 3.30 11.74 6.05
CA ALA A 473 4.72 11.73 6.38
C ALA A 473 5.51 10.73 5.53
N GLU A 474 6.61 11.20 4.94
CA GLU A 474 7.65 10.37 4.32
C GLU A 474 9.01 10.66 4.98
N ARG A 475 9.94 9.72 4.84
CA ARG A 475 11.31 9.84 5.37
C ARG A 475 12.32 9.56 4.26
N PRO A 476 12.77 10.59 3.53
CA PRO A 476 13.85 10.45 2.58
C PRO A 476 15.20 10.52 3.31
N MET A 477 16.16 9.73 2.83
CA MET A 477 17.52 9.70 3.34
C MET A 477 18.51 9.74 2.18
N TYR A 478 19.51 10.59 2.35
CA TYR A 478 20.60 10.75 1.40
C TYR A 478 21.93 10.51 2.13
N MET A 479 22.81 9.71 1.56
CA MET A 479 24.07 9.37 2.24
C MET A 479 25.22 9.08 1.30
N VAL A 480 26.42 9.39 1.80
CA VAL A 480 27.70 8.96 1.23
C VAL A 480 28.53 8.37 2.34
N ARG A 481 28.71 7.05 2.33
CA ARG A 481 29.34 6.33 3.44
C ARG A 481 29.92 4.99 3.01
N ASP A 482 30.99 4.56 3.69
CA ASP A 482 31.52 3.21 3.57
C ASP A 482 30.85 2.30 4.62
N PHE A 483 30.26 1.20 4.15
CA PHE A 483 29.56 0.20 4.97
C PHE A 483 30.44 -1.01 5.32
N GLY A 484 31.76 -0.88 5.14
CA GLY A 484 32.77 -1.91 5.38
C GLY A 484 33.02 -2.80 4.15
N SER A 485 32.13 -2.74 3.16
CA SER A 485 32.21 -3.43 1.88
C SER A 485 32.51 -2.49 0.71
N GLY A 486 32.66 -1.19 0.98
CA GLY A 486 32.90 -0.14 -0.01
C GLY A 486 31.98 1.08 0.17
N PRO A 487 32.31 2.21 -0.50
CA PRO A 487 31.51 3.42 -0.43
C PRO A 487 30.19 3.28 -1.21
N VAL A 488 29.12 3.76 -0.62
CA VAL A 488 27.79 3.92 -1.22
C VAL A 488 27.41 5.38 -1.15
N ALA A 489 27.12 5.98 -2.31
CA ALA A 489 26.53 7.30 -2.45
C ALA A 489 25.10 7.14 -2.96
N GLY A 490 24.14 7.01 -2.03
CA GLY A 490 22.79 6.54 -2.35
C GLY A 490 21.68 7.53 -2.05
N ALA A 491 20.44 7.11 -2.29
CA ALA A 491 19.23 7.79 -1.82
C ALA A 491 18.13 6.76 -1.57
N HIS A 492 17.35 6.88 -0.51
CA HIS A 492 16.18 6.04 -0.29
C HIS A 492 15.04 6.82 0.38
N VAL A 493 13.83 6.28 0.36
CA VAL A 493 12.64 6.87 1.00
C VAL A 493 11.69 5.77 1.44
N VAL A 494 10.92 6.04 2.48
CA VAL A 494 9.72 5.28 2.83
C VAL A 494 8.57 6.20 3.21
N VAL A 495 7.35 5.77 2.91
CA VAL A 495 6.14 6.32 3.53
C VAL A 495 6.00 5.77 4.95
N GLY A 496 5.61 6.61 5.90
CA GLY A 496 5.49 6.18 7.29
C GLY A 496 4.37 5.16 7.48
N ALA A 497 4.54 4.25 8.44
CA ALA A 497 3.50 3.29 8.80
C ALA A 497 2.48 3.91 9.77
N THR A 498 1.20 3.84 9.44
CA THR A 498 0.10 4.34 10.29
C THR A 498 -0.33 3.32 11.35
N ALA A 499 0.13 2.07 11.25
CA ALA A 499 -0.14 1.00 12.19
C ALA A 499 1.10 0.14 12.42
N LEU A 500 1.10 -0.56 13.56
CA LEU A 500 2.10 -1.55 13.94
C LEU A 500 1.55 -2.96 13.70
N SER A 501 2.43 -3.93 13.46
CA SER A 501 2.04 -5.32 13.20
C SER A 501 2.88 -6.31 14.02
N LYS A 502 2.45 -7.57 14.03
CA LYS A 502 3.15 -8.70 14.67
C LYS A 502 3.74 -9.67 13.67
N LEU A 503 3.46 -9.50 12.39
CA LEU A 503 3.88 -10.38 11.31
C LEU A 503 4.32 -9.53 10.12
N PHE A 504 5.49 -9.85 9.59
CA PHE A 504 6.15 -9.12 8.53
C PHE A 504 6.79 -10.09 7.54
N GLY A 505 6.77 -9.78 6.25
CA GLY A 505 7.48 -10.55 5.23
C GLY A 505 8.33 -9.68 4.33
N PHE A 506 9.45 -10.25 3.91
CA PHE A 506 10.30 -9.77 2.84
C PHE A 506 10.71 -10.89 1.89
N SER A 507 10.92 -10.57 0.61
CA SER A 507 11.36 -11.54 -0.41
C SER A 507 12.64 -11.17 -1.15
N ALA A 508 13.12 -9.93 -1.08
CA ALA A 508 14.35 -9.47 -1.72
C ALA A 508 15.39 -9.05 -0.67
N ALA A 509 16.15 -10.01 -0.17
CA ALA A 509 17.35 -9.72 0.62
C ALA A 509 18.59 -10.39 0.03
N SER A 510 19.75 -9.84 0.34
CA SER A 510 21.07 -10.33 -0.04
C SER A 510 22.10 -10.08 1.07
N THR A 511 23.02 -11.01 1.17
CA THR A 511 24.22 -10.89 2.02
C THR A 511 25.48 -11.20 1.22
N LEU A 512 25.41 -11.14 -0.12
CA LEU A 512 26.59 -11.26 -0.97
C LEU A 512 27.61 -10.18 -0.63
N ALA A 513 28.88 -10.43 -0.95
CA ALA A 513 29.93 -9.43 -0.73
C ALA A 513 29.57 -8.12 -1.47
N GLY A 514 29.47 -7.03 -0.71
CA GLY A 514 29.03 -5.72 -1.24
C GLY A 514 27.58 -5.37 -0.91
N ASP A 515 26.74 -6.33 -0.52
CA ASP A 515 25.35 -6.09 -0.14
C ASP A 515 25.21 -6.07 1.39
N ASN A 516 24.85 -4.92 1.94
CA ASN A 516 24.64 -4.74 3.36
C ASN A 516 23.16 -4.52 3.67
N ASP A 517 22.43 -5.61 3.91
CA ASP A 517 21.06 -5.58 4.41
C ASP A 517 21.00 -5.46 5.93
N TYR A 518 20.13 -4.56 6.39
CA TYR A 518 19.81 -4.31 7.78
C TYR A 518 18.30 -4.48 7.97
N LEU A 519 17.90 -5.12 9.07
CA LEU A 519 16.52 -5.05 9.54
C LEU A 519 16.45 -4.09 10.72
N THR A 520 15.68 -3.02 10.58
CA THR A 520 15.47 -2.06 11.64
C THR A 520 14.09 -2.18 12.22
N ILE A 521 14.04 -2.13 13.55
CA ILE A 521 12.88 -2.54 14.32
C ILE A 521 12.59 -1.46 15.34
N GLN A 522 11.36 -0.95 15.30
CA GLN A 522 10.83 -0.04 16.30
C GLN A 522 9.92 -0.78 17.28
N ASN A 523 10.21 -0.68 18.58
CA ASN A 523 9.29 -1.09 19.63
C ASN A 523 8.82 0.13 20.43
N PRO A 524 7.69 0.75 20.04
CA PRO A 524 7.14 1.89 20.76
C PRO A 524 6.32 1.49 22.00
N ASN A 525 6.24 0.20 22.34
CA ASN A 525 5.44 -0.27 23.47
C ASN A 525 6.17 -0.05 24.80
N GLY A 526 5.40 0.09 25.88
CA GLY A 526 5.92 0.12 27.25
C GLY A 526 6.45 -1.23 27.78
N VAL A 527 6.51 -2.27 26.95
CA VAL A 527 7.01 -3.61 27.27
C VAL A 527 7.98 -4.09 26.19
N ALA A 528 8.87 -5.02 26.55
CA ALA A 528 9.76 -5.65 25.57
C ALA A 528 8.96 -6.49 24.57
N ALA A 529 9.43 -6.52 23.33
CA ALA A 529 8.90 -7.32 22.23
C ALA A 529 9.84 -8.50 21.97
N ASN A 530 9.35 -9.73 22.08
CA ASN A 530 10.08 -10.92 21.67
C ASN A 530 9.90 -11.10 20.16
N ILE A 531 11.01 -11.29 19.44
CA ILE A 531 11.05 -11.33 17.99
C ILE A 531 11.64 -12.66 17.54
N SER A 532 11.07 -13.23 16.47
CA SER A 532 11.63 -14.37 15.75
C SER A 532 11.69 -14.05 14.25
N ILE A 533 12.90 -14.13 13.67
CA ILE A 533 13.16 -13.97 12.24
C ILE A 533 13.39 -15.36 11.64
N ALA A 534 12.57 -15.72 10.66
CA ALA A 534 12.79 -16.87 9.79
C ALA A 534 13.45 -16.41 8.49
N TYR A 535 14.71 -16.80 8.28
CA TYR A 535 15.46 -16.62 7.06
C TYR A 535 15.22 -17.80 6.11
N TYR A 536 14.81 -17.53 4.87
CA TYR A 536 14.59 -18.51 3.82
C TYR A 536 15.75 -18.44 2.82
N THR A 537 16.67 -19.40 2.94
CA THR A 537 17.86 -19.51 2.09
C THR A 537 17.70 -20.63 1.06
N THR A 538 18.59 -20.69 0.08
CA THR A 538 18.69 -21.85 -0.83
C THR A 538 19.01 -23.16 -0.10
N GLY A 539 19.62 -23.09 1.09
CA GLY A 539 19.88 -24.24 1.98
C GLY A 539 18.71 -24.59 2.91
N GLY A 540 17.60 -23.86 2.87
CA GLY A 540 16.44 -24.03 3.72
C GLY A 540 16.23 -22.91 4.75
N LYS A 541 15.27 -23.14 5.65
CA LYS A 541 14.85 -22.17 6.67
C LYS A 541 15.74 -22.20 7.91
N VAL A 542 16.18 -21.02 8.35
CA VAL A 542 16.90 -20.82 9.62
C VAL A 542 16.15 -19.80 10.47
N THR A 543 16.01 -20.05 11.77
CA THR A 543 15.30 -19.13 12.68
C THR A 543 16.24 -18.55 13.73
N LYS A 544 16.11 -17.24 13.96
CA LYS A 544 16.83 -16.47 14.97
C LYS A 544 15.82 -15.75 15.85
N ALA A 545 16.11 -15.61 17.14
CA ALA A 545 15.19 -14.97 18.08
C ALA A 545 15.95 -14.12 19.10
N PHE A 546 15.37 -12.98 19.44
CA PHE A 546 15.90 -12.00 20.39
C PHE A 546 14.75 -11.13 20.93
N ALA A 547 15.05 -10.23 21.86
CA ALA A 547 14.06 -9.29 22.41
C ALA A 547 14.50 -7.86 22.15
N VAL A 548 13.53 -7.00 21.82
CA VAL A 548 13.72 -5.55 21.70
C VAL A 548 13.09 -4.89 22.92
N ALA A 549 13.84 -4.07 23.64
CA ALA A 549 13.38 -3.46 24.89
C ALA A 549 12.18 -2.51 24.67
N ALA A 550 11.45 -2.20 25.75
CA ALA A 550 10.35 -1.24 25.72
C ALA A 550 10.82 0.16 25.26
N ASN A 551 9.98 0.87 24.50
CA ASN A 551 10.22 2.25 24.01
C ASN A 551 11.60 2.42 23.38
N SER A 552 12.03 1.44 22.58
CA SER A 552 13.38 1.39 22.03
C SER A 552 13.35 0.91 20.58
N ARG A 553 14.53 0.87 19.97
CA ARG A 553 14.74 0.34 18.63
C ARG A 553 15.87 -0.68 18.62
N HIS A 554 15.96 -1.45 17.54
CA HIS A 554 17.05 -2.40 17.30
C HIS A 554 17.41 -2.46 15.81
N THR A 555 18.67 -2.74 15.50
CA THR A 555 19.15 -2.98 14.13
C THR A 555 19.83 -4.34 14.07
N VAL A 556 19.30 -5.23 13.22
CA VAL A 556 19.94 -6.52 12.91
C VAL A 556 20.79 -6.35 11.66
N LEU A 557 22.07 -6.70 11.75
CA LEU A 557 22.97 -6.80 10.61
C LEU A 557 22.76 -8.18 9.97
N VAL A 558 22.00 -8.26 8.88
CA VAL A 558 21.55 -9.53 8.30
C VAL A 558 22.75 -10.41 7.87
N PHE A 559 23.78 -9.77 7.31
CA PHE A 559 25.03 -10.40 6.84
C PHE A 559 25.96 -10.89 7.96
N SER A 560 25.67 -10.58 9.23
CA SER A 560 26.55 -10.95 10.34
C SER A 560 26.31 -12.39 10.81
N ASN A 561 27.39 -13.10 11.17
CA ASN A 561 27.34 -14.44 11.77
C ASN A 561 27.12 -14.38 13.30
N ASN A 562 26.25 -13.48 13.76
CA ASN A 562 25.96 -13.32 15.18
C ASN A 562 24.69 -14.11 15.59
N GLY A 563 24.18 -13.86 16.80
CA GLY A 563 22.97 -14.49 17.32
C GLY A 563 21.68 -14.12 16.57
N GLU A 564 21.72 -13.11 15.69
CA GLU A 564 20.54 -12.48 15.08
C GLU A 564 20.56 -12.54 13.55
N GLY A 565 21.72 -12.27 12.93
CA GLY A 565 21.94 -12.38 11.49
C GLY A 565 22.14 -13.82 11.01
N ILE A 566 22.15 -13.99 9.68
CA ILE A 566 22.21 -15.28 9.00
C ILE A 566 23.60 -15.59 8.43
N GLY A 567 24.47 -14.58 8.35
CA GLY A 567 25.82 -14.71 7.82
C GLY A 567 25.97 -14.21 6.38
N PRO A 568 27.21 -14.19 5.86
CA PRO A 568 27.50 -13.66 4.52
C PRO A 568 27.28 -14.70 3.41
N ASN A 569 27.26 -14.21 2.18
CA ASN A 569 27.23 -14.98 0.92
C ASN A 569 25.93 -15.77 0.67
N LEU A 570 24.78 -15.21 1.04
CA LEU A 570 23.46 -15.78 0.78
C LEU A 570 22.63 -14.83 -0.09
N SER A 571 22.17 -15.34 -1.22
CA SER A 571 21.17 -14.72 -2.10
C SER A 571 20.58 -15.80 -3.04
N PRO A 572 19.29 -15.72 -3.42
CA PRO A 572 18.28 -14.82 -2.85
C PRO A 572 17.94 -15.21 -1.41
N LEU A 573 17.50 -14.23 -0.62
CA LEU A 573 17.11 -14.41 0.78
C LEU A 573 15.72 -13.84 1.03
N GLY A 574 14.84 -14.65 1.61
CA GLY A 574 13.54 -14.21 2.11
C GLY A 574 13.53 -14.12 3.64
N MET A 575 12.66 -13.29 4.21
CA MET A 575 12.55 -13.13 5.67
C MET A 575 11.09 -13.09 6.10
N VAL A 576 10.75 -13.79 7.17
CA VAL A 576 9.48 -13.60 7.90
C VAL A 576 9.80 -13.23 9.34
N VAL A 577 9.36 -12.06 9.78
CA VAL A 577 9.55 -11.57 11.15
C VAL A 577 8.24 -11.69 11.91
N THR A 578 8.30 -12.28 13.10
CA THR A 578 7.17 -12.44 14.02
C THR A 578 7.47 -11.78 15.35
N SER A 579 6.47 -11.18 15.98
CA SER A 579 6.60 -10.62 17.33
C SER A 579 5.38 -10.88 18.20
N ASP A 580 5.59 -10.95 19.52
CA ASP A 580 4.50 -11.03 20.50
C ASP A 580 3.86 -9.66 20.80
N GLN A 581 4.50 -8.56 20.44
CA GLN A 581 3.98 -7.18 20.53
C GLN A 581 3.87 -6.53 19.15
N PRO A 582 2.95 -5.57 18.93
CA PRO A 582 2.92 -4.79 17.70
C PRO A 582 4.18 -3.92 17.59
N ILE A 583 4.97 -4.11 16.54
CA ILE A 583 6.21 -3.36 16.25
C ILE A 583 6.14 -2.77 14.84
N LEU A 584 7.19 -2.09 14.40
CA LEU A 584 7.44 -1.76 13.00
C LEU A 584 8.77 -2.38 12.57
N VAL A 585 8.84 -2.87 11.34
CA VAL A 585 10.04 -3.44 10.74
C VAL A 585 10.25 -2.84 9.34
N GLU A 586 11.45 -2.34 9.11
CA GLU A 586 11.94 -1.84 7.81
C GLU A 586 13.21 -2.60 7.42
N LYS A 587 13.49 -2.66 6.12
CA LYS A 587 14.69 -3.29 5.55
C LYS A 587 15.46 -2.24 4.75
N ALA A 588 16.53 -1.72 5.35
CA ALA A 588 17.46 -0.84 4.66
C ALA A 588 18.57 -1.67 4.00
N THR A 589 18.85 -1.40 2.74
CA THR A 589 19.91 -2.04 1.96
C THR A 589 20.90 -0.99 1.50
N TYR A 590 22.20 -1.27 1.67
CA TYR A 590 23.28 -0.45 1.15
C TYR A 590 24.23 -1.33 0.33
N GLY A 591 24.17 -1.19 -0.99
CA GLY A 591 24.93 -2.00 -1.94
C GLY A 591 26.12 -1.23 -2.52
N SER A 592 27.33 -1.75 -2.33
CA SER A 592 28.55 -1.29 -3.02
C SER A 592 28.91 -2.19 -4.23
N ASN A 593 28.21 -3.30 -4.39
CA ASN A 593 28.37 -4.22 -5.51
C ASN A 593 27.88 -3.56 -6.82
N PRO A 594 28.68 -3.53 -7.90
CA PRO A 594 28.30 -2.88 -9.15
C PRO A 594 26.95 -3.32 -9.75
N ALA A 595 26.51 -4.55 -9.48
CA ALA A 595 25.24 -5.08 -10.00
C ALA A 595 24.02 -4.67 -9.17
N SER A 596 24.21 -4.29 -7.91
CA SER A 596 23.18 -3.96 -6.91
C SER A 596 23.50 -2.64 -6.19
N TYR A 597 24.26 -1.76 -6.84
CA TYR A 597 24.77 -0.55 -6.22
C TYR A 597 23.64 0.42 -5.89
N GLY A 598 23.69 1.04 -4.72
CA GLY A 598 22.75 2.07 -4.30
C GLY A 598 22.27 1.85 -2.87
N ALA A 599 21.25 2.61 -2.50
CA ALA A 599 20.60 2.45 -1.22
C ALA A 599 19.09 2.26 -1.41
N THR A 600 18.48 1.41 -0.60
CA THR A 600 17.03 1.25 -0.56
C THR A 600 16.56 1.19 0.89
N ASP A 601 15.28 1.46 1.10
CA ASP A 601 14.60 1.16 2.35
C ASP A 601 13.19 0.70 2.02
N THR A 602 12.77 -0.39 2.66
CA THR A 602 11.54 -1.08 2.33
C THR A 602 10.72 -1.32 3.59
N ALA A 603 9.52 -0.78 3.63
CA ALA A 603 8.54 -1.11 4.67
C ALA A 603 8.04 -2.55 4.45
N ALA A 604 8.00 -3.33 5.53
CA ALA A 604 7.62 -4.73 5.46
C ALA A 604 6.13 -4.97 5.08
N TYR A 605 5.88 -6.04 4.32
CA TYR A 605 4.51 -6.54 4.13
C TYR A 605 3.94 -7.07 5.45
N SER A 606 2.76 -6.61 5.87
CA SER A 606 2.12 -7.03 7.13
C SER A 606 0.82 -7.81 6.91
N PRO A 607 0.86 -9.13 6.64
CA PRO A 607 -0.34 -9.94 6.48
C PRO A 607 -0.95 -10.39 7.81
N SER A 608 -2.17 -10.91 7.75
CA SER A 608 -2.81 -11.61 8.87
C SER A 608 -2.21 -13.00 9.12
N SER A 609 -1.68 -13.65 8.09
CA SER A 609 -1.02 -14.96 8.16
C SER A 609 -0.16 -15.25 6.92
N PHE A 610 0.84 -16.11 7.05
CA PHE A 610 1.59 -16.73 5.95
C PHE A 610 1.34 -18.24 5.86
#